data_AF-A0A964GIQ7-F1
#
_entry.id   AF-A0A964GIQ7-F1
#
_cell.length_a   1.000
_cell.length_b   1.000
_cell.length_c   1.000
_cell.angle_alpha   90.00
_cell.angle_beta   90.00
_cell.angle_gamma   90.00
#
_symmetry.space_group_name_H-M   'P 1'
#
loop_
_entity.id
_entity.type
_entity.pdbx_description
1 polymer ?
#
loop_
_entity_poly.entity_id
_entity_poly.type
_entity_poly.pdbx_seq_one_letter_code
_entity_poly.pdbx_strand_id
1 'polypeptide(L)' 'MKHLVVMSVIALSAALSGCVVQSSYSKTIAVTKDADGKVLQTVESETVVQPGQGYPMRLQLIKGIQPN' A
#
# COMPACT_ATOMS: atom_id res chain seq x y z
N MET A 1 -11.25 -7.40 -42.18
CA MET A 1 -11.71 -6.24 -41.37
C MET A 1 -12.09 -6.62 -39.93
N LYS A 2 -12.89 -7.68 -39.68
CA LYS A 2 -13.28 -8.11 -38.32
C LYS A 2 -12.11 -8.35 -37.35
N HIS A 3 -11.04 -9.02 -37.79
CA HIS A 3 -9.86 -9.31 -36.96
C HIS A 3 -9.04 -8.06 -36.59
N LEU A 4 -9.07 -7.03 -37.45
CA LEU A 4 -8.33 -5.77 -37.24
C LEU A 4 -9.01 -4.92 -36.17
N VAL A 5 -10.35 -4.96 -36.12
CA VAL A 5 -11.16 -4.35 -35.05
C VAL A 5 -10.95 -5.07 -33.71
N VAL A 6 -10.85 -6.40 -33.71
CA VAL A 6 -10.60 -7.16 -32.47
C VAL A 6 -9.21 -6.83 -31.90
N MET A 7 -8.19 -6.77 -32.75
CA MET A 7 -6.82 -6.41 -32.33
C MET A 7 -6.74 -4.98 -31.78
N SER A 8 -7.45 -4.02 -32.38
CA SER A 8 -7.45 -2.64 -31.89
C SER A 8 -8.15 -2.50 -30.53
N VAL A 9 -9.24 -3.25 -30.30
CA VAL A 9 -9.94 -3.26 -29.00
C VAL A 9 -9.05 -3.82 -27.89
N ILE A 10 -8.31 -4.91 -28.16
CA ILE A 10 -7.40 -5.51 -27.18
C ILE A 10 -6.26 -4.55 -26.85
N ALA A 11 -5.63 -3.94 -27.85
CA ALA A 11 -4.55 -2.98 -27.65
C ALA A 11 -5.00 -1.75 -26.83
N LEU A 12 -6.22 -1.24 -27.08
CA LEU A 12 -6.76 -0.12 -26.34
C LEU A 12 -7.06 -0.48 -24.88
N SER A 13 -7.57 -1.69 -24.62
CA SER A 13 -7.86 -2.16 -23.27
C SER A 13 -6.59 -2.34 -22.42
N ALA A 14 -5.50 -2.83 -23.01
CA ALA A 14 -4.21 -2.96 -22.34
C ALA A 14 -3.53 -1.60 -22.07
N ALA A 15 -3.78 -0.59 -22.92
CA ALA A 15 -3.29 0.77 -22.69
C ALA A 15 -4.05 1.51 -21.59
N LEU A 16 -5.32 1.13 -21.36
CA LEU A 16 -6.19 1.71 -20.32
C LEU A 16 -6.09 0.98 -18.97
N SER A 17 -5.50 -0.22 -18.91
CA SER A 17 -5.06 -0.82 -17.65
C SER A 17 -3.83 -0.07 -17.11
N GLY A 18 -4.09 1.12 -16.56
CA GLY A 18 -3.09 1.99 -15.98
C GLY A 18 -2.30 1.31 -14.85
N CYS A 19 -1.06 1.75 -14.67
CA CYS A 19 -0.22 1.32 -13.57
C CYS A 19 -0.94 1.59 -12.24
N VAL A 20 -1.32 0.53 -11.53
CA VAL A 20 -1.70 0.64 -10.12
C VAL A 20 -0.49 1.16 -9.37
N VAL A 21 -0.51 2.43 -8.99
CA VAL A 21 0.63 3.03 -8.30
C VAL A 21 0.64 2.49 -6.88
N GLN A 22 1.59 1.61 -6.62
CA GLN A 22 1.64 0.82 -5.40
C GLN A 22 1.98 1.73 -4.23
N SER A 23 1.01 1.97 -3.35
CA SER A 23 1.27 2.55 -2.04
C SER A 23 2.05 1.52 -1.20
N SER A 24 3.09 1.95 -0.50
CA SER A 24 3.81 1.09 0.44
C SER A 24 3.45 1.44 1.87
N TYR A 25 3.22 0.40 2.66
CA TYR A 25 3.00 0.47 4.08
C TYR A 25 4.13 -0.29 4.78
N SER A 26 4.81 0.37 5.72
CA SER A 26 5.86 -0.24 6.53
C SER A 26 5.55 -0.05 8.01
N LYS A 27 5.61 -1.13 8.78
CA LYS A 27 5.51 -1.13 10.24
C LYS A 27 6.77 -1.73 10.83
N THR A 28 7.41 -1.00 11.74
CA THR A 28 8.57 -1.47 12.49
C THR A 28 8.22 -1.55 13.96
N ILE A 29 8.51 -2.69 14.57
CA ILE A 29 8.30 -2.94 16.01
C ILE A 29 9.67 -3.23 16.62
N ALA A 30 10.15 -2.33 17.47
CA ALA A 30 11.37 -2.51 18.24
C ALA A 30 11.01 -2.90 19.67
N VAL A 31 11.56 -4.01 20.15
CA VAL A 31 11.29 -4.54 21.49
C VAL A 31 12.59 -4.56 22.30
N THR A 32 12.63 -3.82 23.40
CA THR A 32 13.74 -3.86 24.37
C THR A 32 13.41 -4.88 25.44
N LYS A 33 14.34 -5.80 25.71
CA LYS A 33 14.20 -6.85 26.72
C LYS A 33 15.30 -6.76 27.76
N ASP A 34 15.02 -7.21 28.98
CA ASP A 34 16.05 -7.44 30.00
C ASP A 34 16.81 -8.76 29.78
N ALA A 35 17.78 -9.05 30.66
CA ALA A 35 18.61 -10.25 30.60
C ALA A 35 17.79 -11.55 30.78
N ASP A 36 16.65 -11.48 31.45
CA ASP A 36 15.72 -12.60 31.65
C ASP A 36 14.74 -12.76 30.47
N GLY A 37 14.85 -11.90 29.44
CA GLY A 37 14.03 -11.93 28.24
C GLY A 37 12.65 -11.28 28.39
N LYS A 38 12.39 -10.62 29.52
CA LYS A 38 11.13 -9.88 29.75
C LYS A 38 11.16 -8.57 28.97
N VAL A 39 10.03 -8.24 28.36
CA VAL A 39 9.86 -7.01 27.57
C VAL A 39 9.78 -5.82 28.51
N LEU A 40 10.71 -4.88 28.35
CA LEU A 40 10.76 -3.61 29.06
C LEU A 40 10.07 -2.49 28.28
N GLN A 41 10.23 -2.48 26.96
CA GLN A 41 9.71 -1.44 26.10
C GLN A 41 9.36 -2.00 24.71
N THR A 42 8.30 -1.47 24.13
CA THR A 42 7.95 -1.69 22.72
C THR A 42 7.73 -0.35 22.06
N VAL A 43 8.45 -0.09 20.97
CA VAL A 43 8.31 1.10 20.13
C VAL A 43 7.78 0.66 18.78
N GLU A 44 6.61 1.18 18.41
CA GLU A 44 5.98 0.93 17.11
C GLU A 44 6.06 2.18 16.24
N SER A 45 6.58 2.03 15.03
CA SER A 45 6.65 3.09 14.02
C SER A 45 5.94 2.62 12.75
N GLU A 46 5.00 3.42 12.25
CA GLU A 46 4.23 3.15 11.04
C GLU A 46 4.47 4.26 10.01
N THR A 47 4.80 3.88 8.77
CA THR A 47 5.10 4.79 7.67
C THR A 47 4.26 4.42 6.44
N VAL A 48 3.64 5.43 5.83
CA VAL A 48 2.87 5.29 4.59
C VAL A 48 3.48 6.16 3.51
N VAL A 49 3.89 5.56 2.40
CA VAL A 49 4.38 6.29 1.22
C VAL A 49 3.32 6.23 0.13
N GLN A 50 2.85 7.41 -0.27
CA GLN A 50 1.92 7.56 -1.38
C GLN A 50 2.59 8.27 -2.54
N PRO A 51 2.53 7.67 -3.74
CA PRO A 51 3.26 8.16 -4.91
C PRO A 51 2.61 9.39 -5.58
N GLY A 52 1.45 9.85 -5.11
CA GLY A 52 0.77 11.04 -5.62
C GLY A 52 -0.36 11.54 -4.72
N GLN A 53 -0.88 12.73 -5.02
CA GLN A 53 -2.04 13.34 -4.35
C GLN A 53 -3.34 12.69 -4.88
N GLY A 54 -4.29 12.38 -3.99
CA GLY A 54 -5.60 11.82 -4.37
C GLY A 54 -5.71 10.28 -4.39
N TYR A 55 -4.62 9.56 -4.09
CA TYR A 55 -4.72 8.13 -3.84
C TYR A 55 -5.46 7.86 -2.53
N PRO A 56 -6.32 6.83 -2.47
CA PRO A 56 -7.02 6.50 -1.23
C PRO A 56 -5.99 6.06 -0.19
N MET A 57 -5.74 6.94 0.79
CA MET A 57 -4.97 6.59 1.96
C MET A 57 -5.58 5.33 2.56
N ARG A 58 -4.80 4.24 2.68
CA ARG A 58 -5.23 3.01 3.33
C ARG A 58 -5.22 3.19 4.86
N LEU A 59 -5.85 4.25 5.35
CA LEU A 59 -5.97 4.60 6.77
C LEU A 59 -6.58 3.46 7.59
N GLN A 60 -7.43 2.64 6.95
CA GLN A 60 -8.01 1.42 7.49
C GLN A 60 -6.95 0.38 7.94
N LEU A 61 -5.75 0.43 7.37
CA LEU A 61 -4.63 -0.44 7.73
C LEU A 61 -3.77 0.15 8.87
N ILE A 62 -3.95 1.42 9.20
CA ILE A 62 -3.23 2.13 10.27
C ILE A 62 -4.02 1.97 11.55
N LYS A 63 -3.38 1.40 12.57
CA LYS A 63 -4.07 1.07 13.82
C LYS A 63 -4.36 2.36 14.60
N GLY A 64 -5.65 2.63 14.87
CA GLY A 64 -6.07 3.79 15.66
C GLY A 64 -6.58 5.00 14.86
N ILE A 65 -6.58 4.93 13.52
CA ILE A 65 -7.24 5.95 12.70
C ILE A 65 -8.68 5.51 12.42
N GLN A 66 -9.66 6.25 12.95
CA GLN A 66 -11.05 6.12 12.53
C GLN A 66 -11.30 7.01 11.30
N PRO A 67 -11.76 6.45 10.17
CA PRO A 67 -12.29 7.26 9.08
C PRO A 67 -13.58 7.94 9.57
N ASN A 68 -13.63 9.27 9.46
CA ASN A 68 -14.83 10.08 9.73
C ASN A 68 -15.88 9.87 8.64
#